data_AF-A0A8C4RDR0-F1
#
_entry.id   AF-A0A8C4RDR0-F1
#
_cell.length_a   1.000
_cell.length_b   1.000
_cell.length_c   1.000
_cell.angle_alpha   90.00
_cell.angle_beta   90.00
_cell.angle_gamma   90.00
#
_symmetry.space_group_name_H-M   'P 1'
#
loop_
_entity.id
_entity.type
_entity.pdbx_description
1 polymer ?
#
loop_
_entity_poly.entity_id
_entity_poly.type
_entity_poly.pdbx_seq_one_letter_code
_entity_poly.pdbx_strand_id
1 'polypeptide(L)'
;IQTDLMEIDKKILYYFQHPWSRLAVAYLVTFFNFLVFAEDPVSHSQTEANVIVVGNCFSFIANKYPGGAWNFLKVLLWLLAIITGLIAGKFLFHQQLFGRLLRLKMFREDHGSWMTMFFSTILFLFIFSHIYNLCLMMAANMSPYIVTEYMGIRNESFMKVAAVGTWMGDFVTAWMVTDMMLQHQNYPEWGKAVRTFWKRGNNRIVLFWSVLISLTSVVVLVISTDWISWDNLNRGFLPSDEVSRAFLASFILVFDLLIVMQDWEFPHFMGDLDVNLPGMPTTQIKLKLPVCKRIFKEEYHIHITGKWFNYGIIFLVLILDLNMWKNQIFYKPYEYGQYVGPGEKIYTVEDPNTLKEFNETTLSWEWRCTNYDVKTNRTFYFWNASNIQTAFVFLDLKQYKWRVKR
;
A
#
# COMPACT_ATOMS: atom_id res chain seq x y z
N ILE A 1 -44.46 -9.99 0.75
CA ILE A 1 -43.22 -10.29 1.49
C ILE A 1 -42.04 -10.49 0.53
N GLN A 2 -41.96 -11.55 -0.27
CA GLN A 2 -40.78 -11.80 -1.13
C GLN A 2 -40.58 -10.76 -2.25
N THR A 3 -41.68 -10.26 -2.82
CA THR A 3 -41.67 -9.13 -3.77
C THR A 3 -41.28 -7.81 -3.12
N ASP A 4 -41.78 -7.55 -1.91
CA ASP A 4 -41.45 -6.31 -1.16
C ASP A 4 -39.98 -6.30 -0.74
N LEU A 5 -39.43 -7.44 -0.30
CA LEU A 5 -38.00 -7.62 -0.03
C LEU A 5 -37.15 -7.36 -1.28
N MET A 6 -37.53 -7.93 -2.43
CA MET A 6 -36.85 -7.68 -3.70
C MET A 6 -36.87 -6.21 -4.13
N GLU A 7 -37.94 -5.48 -3.82
CA GLU A 7 -38.04 -4.05 -4.15
C GLU A 7 -37.20 -3.18 -3.20
N ILE A 8 -37.17 -3.53 -1.92
CA ILE A 8 -36.30 -2.90 -0.91
C ILE A 8 -34.83 -3.10 -1.27
N ASP A 9 -34.44 -4.33 -1.64
CA ASP A 9 -33.06 -4.66 -2.04
C ASP A 9 -32.61 -3.82 -3.25
N LYS A 10 -33.49 -3.66 -4.25
CA LYS A 10 -33.21 -2.83 -5.43
C LYS A 10 -33.07 -1.35 -5.08
N LYS A 11 -33.89 -0.83 -4.16
CA LYS A 11 -33.80 0.57 -3.70
C LYS A 11 -32.52 0.82 -2.91
N ILE A 12 -32.16 -0.09 -1.99
CA ILE A 12 -30.91 -0.01 -1.23
C ILE A 12 -29.72 -0.04 -2.19
N LEU A 13 -29.69 -0.98 -3.14
CA LEU A 13 -28.63 -1.10 -4.13
C LEU A 13 -28.51 0.16 -5.00
N TYR A 14 -29.64 0.74 -5.41
CA TYR A 14 -29.67 1.99 -6.17
C TYR A 14 -29.04 3.17 -5.40
N TYR A 15 -29.38 3.36 -4.13
CA TYR A 15 -28.76 4.43 -3.33
C TYR A 15 -27.29 4.13 -2.99
N PHE A 16 -26.97 2.87 -2.71
CA PHE A 16 -25.61 2.43 -2.38
C PHE A 16 -24.64 2.65 -3.55
N GLN A 17 -25.10 2.33 -4.77
CA GLN A 17 -24.32 2.48 -6.01
C GLN A 17 -24.53 3.84 -6.70
N HIS A 18 -25.15 4.80 -6.01
CA HIS A 18 -25.42 6.12 -6.57
C HIS A 18 -24.11 6.88 -6.85
N PRO A 19 -23.98 7.63 -7.97
CA PRO A 19 -22.75 8.33 -8.32
C PRO A 19 -22.18 9.21 -7.20
N TRP A 20 -23.02 9.99 -6.51
CA TRP A 20 -22.59 10.79 -5.36
C TRP A 20 -21.98 9.96 -4.22
N SER A 21 -22.57 8.81 -3.90
CA SER A 21 -22.06 7.91 -2.86
C SER A 21 -20.68 7.38 -3.25
N ARG A 22 -20.54 6.88 -4.48
CA ARG A 22 -19.28 6.31 -4.99
C ARG A 22 -18.15 7.34 -5.06
N LEU A 23 -18.45 8.55 -5.56
CA LEU A 23 -17.49 9.64 -5.59
C LEU A 23 -17.10 10.07 -4.17
N ALA A 24 -18.07 10.22 -3.28
CA ALA A 24 -17.80 10.62 -1.90
C ALA A 24 -16.86 9.62 -1.21
N VAL A 25 -17.15 8.32 -1.28
CA VAL A 25 -16.28 7.28 -0.69
C VAL A 25 -14.88 7.34 -1.31
N ALA A 26 -14.76 7.38 -2.64
CA ALA A 26 -13.46 7.35 -3.31
C ALA A 26 -12.57 8.56 -2.98
N TYR A 27 -13.13 9.78 -2.93
CA TYR A 27 -12.36 10.97 -2.57
C TYR A 27 -12.11 11.09 -1.06
N LEU A 28 -13.00 10.56 -0.21
CA LEU A 28 -12.80 10.53 1.23
C LEU A 28 -11.63 9.61 1.62
N VAL A 29 -11.47 8.45 0.96
CA VAL A 29 -10.30 7.58 1.15
C VAL A 29 -9.01 8.37 0.93
N THR A 30 -8.91 9.07 -0.20
CA THR A 30 -7.72 9.86 -0.53
C THR A 30 -7.41 10.89 0.56
N PHE A 31 -8.44 11.54 1.11
CA PHE A 31 -8.28 12.49 2.21
C PHE A 31 -7.81 11.83 3.50
N PHE A 32 -8.42 10.70 3.89
CA PHE A 32 -8.04 9.98 5.11
C PHE A 32 -6.65 9.36 5.01
N ASN A 33 -6.22 8.92 3.83
CA ASN A 33 -4.86 8.41 3.61
C ASN A 33 -3.80 9.49 3.86
N PHE A 34 -4.06 10.75 3.49
CA PHE A 34 -3.19 11.87 3.90
C PHE A 34 -3.21 12.12 5.41
N LEU A 35 -4.38 11.99 6.04
CA LEU A 35 -4.50 12.18 7.48
C LEU A 35 -3.73 11.11 8.27
N VAL A 36 -3.79 9.84 7.85
CA VAL A 36 -2.98 8.77 8.49
C VAL A 36 -1.50 9.02 8.31
N PHE A 37 -1.05 9.44 7.12
CA PHE A 37 0.36 9.76 6.90
C PHE A 37 0.85 10.89 7.83
N ALA A 38 -0.01 11.89 8.07
CA ALA A 38 0.28 12.99 9.00
C ALA A 38 0.33 12.56 10.48
N GLU A 39 -0.38 11.49 10.84
CA GLU A 39 -0.46 10.99 12.23
C GLU A 39 0.52 9.85 12.54
N ASP A 40 1.06 9.18 11.52
CA ASP A 40 1.87 7.98 11.71
C ASP A 40 3.26 8.31 12.30
N PRO A 41 3.58 7.89 13.54
CA PRO A 41 4.89 8.13 14.14
C PRO A 41 6.03 7.40 13.41
N VAL A 42 5.75 6.33 12.65
CA VAL A 42 6.76 5.58 11.90
C VAL A 42 7.40 6.43 10.80
N SER A 43 6.68 7.43 10.29
CA SER A 43 7.17 8.36 9.27
C SER A 43 8.39 9.17 9.70
N HIS A 44 8.64 9.29 11.02
CA HIS A 44 9.81 10.01 11.55
C HIS A 44 10.96 9.07 11.98
N SER A 45 10.76 7.76 11.89
CA SER A 45 11.71 6.77 12.37
C SER A 45 12.98 6.73 11.51
N GLN A 46 14.14 6.76 12.17
CA GLN A 46 15.46 6.64 11.56
C GLN A 46 15.97 5.19 11.49
N THR A 47 15.20 4.21 11.99
CA THR A 47 15.57 2.81 11.86
C THR A 47 15.42 2.32 10.41
N GLU A 48 16.08 1.22 10.09
CA GLU A 48 16.02 0.61 8.77
C GLU A 48 14.63 -0.02 8.55
N ALA A 49 14.05 0.26 7.38
CA ALA A 49 12.72 -0.22 7.04
C ALA A 49 12.70 -1.74 6.86
N ASN A 50 11.76 -2.39 7.55
CA ASN A 50 11.50 -3.82 7.46
C ASN A 50 10.07 -4.07 6.99
N VAL A 51 9.92 -4.78 5.87
CA VAL A 51 8.62 -5.29 5.44
C VAL A 51 8.82 -6.74 5.07
N ILE A 52 8.10 -7.62 5.76
CA ILE A 52 8.16 -9.07 5.55
C ILE A 52 7.85 -9.37 4.08
N VAL A 53 8.59 -10.30 3.46
CA VAL A 53 8.55 -10.65 2.03
C VAL A 53 9.01 -9.54 1.07
N VAL A 54 8.40 -8.35 1.12
CA VAL A 54 8.71 -7.25 0.19
C VAL A 54 10.14 -6.76 0.38
N GLY A 55 10.60 -6.67 1.63
CA GLY A 55 11.96 -6.30 1.98
C GLY A 55 13.00 -7.30 1.46
N ASN A 56 12.71 -8.60 1.53
CA ASN A 56 13.56 -9.62 0.90
C ASN A 56 13.62 -9.44 -0.61
N CYS A 57 12.48 -9.24 -1.26
CA CYS A 57 12.42 -9.04 -2.71
C CYS A 57 13.20 -7.79 -3.12
N PHE A 58 13.02 -6.69 -2.40
CA PHE A 58 13.73 -5.43 -2.64
C PHE A 58 15.24 -5.59 -2.41
N SER A 59 15.66 -6.16 -1.28
CA SER A 59 17.08 -6.40 -0.99
C SER A 59 17.71 -7.41 -1.96
N PHE A 60 16.92 -8.30 -2.56
CA PHE A 60 17.39 -9.22 -3.58
C PHE A 60 17.60 -8.55 -4.95
N ILE A 61 16.83 -7.51 -5.27
CA ILE A 61 16.93 -6.81 -6.55
C ILE A 61 17.84 -5.58 -6.49
N ALA A 62 17.80 -4.80 -5.41
CA ALA A 62 18.37 -3.46 -5.36
C ALA A 62 19.64 -3.35 -4.50
N ASN A 63 19.77 -4.15 -3.43
CA ASN A 63 20.83 -3.95 -2.43
C ASN A 63 21.77 -5.15 -2.28
N LYS A 64 22.80 -5.00 -1.43
CA LYS A 64 23.72 -6.09 -1.03
C LYS A 64 24.34 -6.83 -2.23
N TYR A 65 25.07 -6.10 -3.06
CA TYR A 65 25.81 -6.63 -4.21
C TYR A 65 27.29 -6.86 -3.84
N PRO A 66 27.73 -8.12 -3.63
CA PRO A 66 29.09 -8.46 -3.18
C PRO A 66 30.21 -8.23 -4.21
N GLY A 67 29.89 -7.92 -5.46
CA GLY A 67 30.86 -7.74 -6.54
C GLY A 67 31.17 -9.01 -7.33
N GLY A 68 31.84 -8.83 -8.47
CA GLY A 68 32.35 -9.94 -9.29
C GLY A 68 31.26 -10.92 -9.79
N ALA A 69 31.59 -12.22 -9.81
CA ALA A 69 30.71 -13.27 -10.30
C ALA A 69 29.39 -13.39 -9.52
N TRP A 70 29.37 -12.98 -8.25
CA TRP A 70 28.18 -13.02 -7.41
C TRP A 70 27.12 -11.99 -7.81
N ASN A 71 27.54 -10.84 -8.37
CA ASN A 71 26.60 -9.88 -8.95
C ASN A 71 25.89 -10.48 -10.16
N PHE A 72 26.66 -11.16 -11.02
CA PHE A 72 26.10 -11.85 -12.19
C PHE A 72 25.14 -12.97 -11.76
N LEU A 73 25.52 -13.79 -10.78
CA LEU A 73 24.67 -14.84 -10.24
C LEU A 73 23.37 -14.26 -9.66
N LYS A 74 23.46 -13.19 -8.87
CA LYS A 74 22.30 -12.52 -8.28
C LYS A 74 21.36 -12.00 -9.36
N VAL A 75 21.89 -11.32 -10.38
CA VAL A 75 21.12 -10.82 -11.53
C VAL A 75 20.45 -11.93 -12.31
N LEU A 76 21.19 -13.01 -12.59
CA LEU A 76 20.65 -14.18 -13.25
C LEU A 76 19.49 -14.79 -12.44
N LEU A 77 19.66 -14.96 -11.12
CA LEU A 77 18.65 -15.59 -10.27
C LEU A 77 17.39 -14.75 -10.13
N TRP A 78 17.48 -13.42 -9.96
CA TRP A 78 16.25 -12.62 -9.89
C TRP A 78 15.56 -12.49 -11.25
N LEU A 79 16.29 -12.49 -12.37
CA LEU A 79 15.68 -12.56 -13.72
C LEU A 79 14.96 -13.91 -13.93
N LEU A 80 15.59 -15.01 -13.54
CA LEU A 80 14.98 -16.33 -13.58
C LEU A 80 13.75 -16.41 -12.67
N ALA A 81 13.78 -15.79 -11.50
CA ALA A 81 12.63 -15.70 -10.59
C ALA A 81 11.46 -14.95 -11.23
N ILE A 82 11.72 -13.83 -11.92
CA ILE A 82 10.68 -13.09 -12.66
C ILE A 82 10.08 -13.96 -13.77
N ILE A 83 10.91 -14.58 -14.61
CA ILE A 83 10.44 -15.40 -15.73
C ILE A 83 9.64 -16.61 -15.22
N THR A 84 10.17 -17.34 -14.23
CA THR A 84 9.49 -18.49 -13.62
C THR A 84 8.19 -18.08 -12.94
N GLY A 85 8.16 -16.94 -12.23
CA GLY A 85 6.96 -16.39 -11.62
C GLY A 85 5.88 -15.99 -12.64
N LEU A 86 6.25 -15.37 -13.77
CA LEU A 86 5.29 -15.06 -14.83
C LEU A 86 4.68 -16.33 -15.45
N ILE A 87 5.52 -17.33 -15.74
CA ILE A 87 5.08 -18.62 -16.31
C ILE A 87 4.20 -19.38 -15.31
N ALA A 88 4.65 -19.53 -14.06
CA ALA A 88 3.91 -20.20 -12.99
C ALA A 88 2.59 -19.48 -12.70
N GLY A 89 2.61 -18.14 -12.66
CA GLY A 89 1.43 -17.30 -12.50
C GLY A 89 0.35 -17.57 -13.53
N LYS A 90 0.72 -17.68 -14.82
CA LYS A 90 -0.26 -17.97 -15.88
C LYS A 90 -0.70 -19.43 -15.89
N PHE A 91 0.23 -20.39 -15.90
CA PHE A 91 -0.14 -21.79 -16.12
C PHE A 91 -0.55 -22.52 -14.85
N LEU A 92 0.17 -22.32 -13.74
CA LEU A 92 -0.11 -23.05 -12.50
C LEU A 92 -1.21 -22.35 -11.69
N PHE A 93 -1.05 -21.06 -11.40
CA PHE A 93 -2.00 -20.36 -10.54
C PHE A 93 -3.28 -19.98 -11.29
N HIS A 94 -3.18 -19.30 -12.42
CA HIS A 94 -4.37 -18.86 -13.15
C HIS A 94 -5.14 -20.02 -13.79
N GLN A 95 -4.52 -20.78 -14.69
CA GLN A 95 -5.23 -21.81 -15.45
C GLN A 95 -5.56 -23.07 -14.62
N GLN A 96 -4.60 -23.63 -13.87
CA GLN A 96 -4.85 -24.87 -13.13
C GLN A 96 -5.56 -24.62 -11.79
N LEU A 97 -5.01 -23.75 -10.93
CA LEU A 97 -5.57 -23.53 -9.59
C LEU A 97 -6.90 -22.77 -9.63
N PHE A 98 -6.93 -21.56 -10.19
CA PHE A 98 -8.14 -20.74 -10.20
C PHE A 98 -9.16 -21.19 -11.26
N GLY A 99 -8.69 -21.53 -12.45
CA GLY A 99 -9.55 -21.95 -13.57
C GLY A 99 -10.12 -23.36 -13.41
N ARG A 100 -9.27 -24.37 -13.20
CA ARG A 100 -9.70 -25.79 -13.19
C ARG A 100 -10.08 -26.32 -11.81
N LEU A 101 -9.29 -26.05 -10.78
CA LEU A 101 -9.50 -26.60 -9.43
C LEU A 101 -10.60 -25.85 -8.69
N LEU A 102 -10.45 -24.53 -8.52
CA LEU A 102 -11.40 -23.70 -7.77
C LEU A 102 -12.58 -23.21 -8.64
N ARG A 103 -12.47 -23.31 -9.97
CA ARG A 103 -13.50 -22.93 -10.96
C ARG A 103 -14.08 -21.54 -10.72
N LEU A 104 -13.24 -20.60 -10.33
CA LEU A 104 -13.63 -19.23 -10.05
C LEU A 104 -14.04 -18.55 -11.36
N LYS A 105 -15.32 -18.17 -11.48
CA LYS A 105 -15.86 -17.52 -12.69
C LYS A 105 -15.05 -16.28 -13.08
N MET A 106 -14.64 -15.52 -12.07
CA MET A 106 -13.80 -14.32 -12.17
C MET A 106 -12.50 -14.52 -13.00
N PHE A 107 -11.89 -15.72 -12.98
CA PHE A 107 -10.62 -16.01 -13.67
C PHE A 107 -10.79 -16.85 -14.95
N ARG A 108 -12.00 -16.88 -15.55
CA ARG A 108 -12.19 -17.57 -16.82
C ARG A 108 -11.41 -16.89 -17.96
N GLU A 109 -11.03 -17.70 -18.95
CA GLU A 109 -10.26 -17.29 -20.13
C GLU A 109 -8.88 -16.71 -19.77
N ASP A 110 -8.68 -15.40 -19.86
CA ASP A 110 -7.44 -14.68 -19.50
C ASP A 110 -7.71 -13.53 -18.51
N HIS A 111 -8.93 -13.40 -17.99
CA HIS A 111 -9.30 -12.37 -17.02
C HIS A 111 -8.50 -12.51 -15.72
N GLY A 112 -7.92 -11.42 -15.23
CA GLY A 112 -7.12 -11.40 -14.00
C GLY A 112 -5.75 -12.08 -14.09
N SER A 113 -5.38 -12.63 -15.26
CA SER A 113 -4.09 -13.34 -15.46
C SER A 113 -2.88 -12.47 -15.15
N TRP A 114 -2.93 -11.17 -15.46
CA TRP A 114 -1.87 -10.23 -15.13
C TRP A 114 -1.64 -10.10 -13.62
N MET A 115 -2.71 -10.01 -12.83
CA MET A 115 -2.61 -9.88 -11.38
C MET A 115 -2.04 -11.16 -10.75
N THR A 116 -2.48 -12.32 -11.22
CA THR A 116 -1.95 -13.61 -10.75
C THR A 116 -0.49 -13.79 -11.14
N MET A 117 -0.08 -13.32 -12.32
CA MET A 117 1.32 -13.26 -12.74
C MET A 117 2.14 -12.35 -11.83
N PHE A 118 1.64 -11.15 -11.51
CA PHE A 118 2.31 -10.21 -10.62
C PHE A 118 2.57 -10.78 -9.22
N PHE A 119 1.54 -11.31 -8.55
CA PHE A 119 1.70 -11.92 -7.22
C PHE A 119 2.57 -13.17 -7.24
N SER A 120 2.47 -13.99 -8.30
CA SER A 120 3.34 -15.14 -8.46
C SER A 120 4.80 -14.72 -8.62
N THR A 121 5.08 -13.66 -9.37
CA THR A 121 6.44 -13.10 -9.48
C THR A 121 7.00 -12.66 -8.12
N ILE A 122 6.20 -12.01 -7.26
CA ILE A 122 6.64 -11.65 -5.89
C ILE A 122 6.98 -12.91 -5.08
N LEU A 123 6.12 -13.94 -5.13
CA LEU A 123 6.35 -15.20 -4.45
C LEU A 123 7.64 -15.90 -4.92
N PHE A 124 7.87 -15.95 -6.23
CA PHE A 124 9.08 -16.57 -6.78
C PHE A 124 10.34 -15.76 -6.50
N LEU A 125 10.28 -14.43 -6.50
CA LEU A 125 11.38 -13.58 -6.05
C LEU A 125 11.74 -13.88 -4.59
N PHE A 126 10.75 -14.05 -3.72
CA PHE A 126 10.97 -14.43 -2.34
C PHE A 126 11.64 -15.81 -2.22
N ILE A 127 11.13 -16.83 -2.92
CA ILE A 127 11.74 -18.18 -2.93
C ILE A 127 13.19 -18.14 -3.44
N PHE A 128 13.44 -17.47 -4.56
CA PHE A 128 14.78 -17.36 -5.13
C PHE A 128 15.73 -16.54 -4.24
N SER A 129 15.23 -15.57 -3.48
CA SER A 129 16.05 -14.85 -2.49
C SER A 129 16.61 -15.81 -1.42
N HIS A 130 15.81 -16.78 -0.98
CA HIS A 130 16.26 -17.83 -0.07
C HIS A 130 17.24 -18.82 -0.73
N ILE A 131 17.01 -19.18 -2.00
CA ILE A 131 17.96 -20.00 -2.77
C ILE A 131 19.30 -19.28 -2.89
N TYR A 132 19.30 -17.99 -3.20
CA TYR A 132 20.51 -17.18 -3.25
C TYR A 132 21.24 -17.12 -1.90
N ASN A 133 20.49 -16.96 -0.81
CA ASN A 133 21.06 -17.02 0.54
C ASN A 133 21.69 -18.38 0.85
N LEU A 134 21.10 -19.49 0.41
CA LEU A 134 21.71 -20.82 0.52
C LEU A 134 23.04 -20.88 -0.22
N CYS A 135 23.12 -20.35 -1.45
CA CYS A 135 24.37 -20.27 -2.20
C CYS A 135 25.43 -19.41 -1.49
N LEU A 136 25.03 -18.29 -0.89
CA LEU A 136 25.95 -17.42 -0.13
C LEU A 136 26.44 -18.10 1.15
N MET A 137 25.61 -18.84 1.86
CA MET A 137 26.02 -19.56 3.08
C MET A 137 27.02 -20.69 2.80
N MET A 138 27.00 -21.27 1.58
CA MET A 138 28.01 -22.24 1.15
C MET A 138 29.37 -21.59 0.86
N ALA A 139 29.42 -20.26 0.70
CA ALA A 139 30.64 -19.51 0.44
C ALA A 139 31.20 -18.86 1.72
N ALA A 140 32.50 -18.99 1.96
CA ALA A 140 33.15 -18.34 3.10
C ALA A 140 33.10 -16.80 2.97
N ASN A 141 32.94 -16.08 4.09
CA ASN A 141 32.94 -14.61 4.21
C ASN A 141 31.79 -13.84 3.53
N MET A 142 30.66 -14.47 3.22
CA MET A 142 29.53 -13.81 2.55
C MET A 142 28.38 -13.34 3.47
N SER A 143 28.55 -13.48 4.79
CA SER A 143 27.54 -13.09 5.80
C SER A 143 26.95 -11.68 5.64
N PRO A 144 27.75 -10.62 5.34
CA PRO A 144 27.23 -9.26 5.19
C PRO A 144 26.27 -9.07 3.99
N TYR A 145 26.31 -9.98 3.01
CA TYR A 145 25.55 -9.88 1.76
C TYR A 145 24.27 -10.73 1.76
N ILE A 146 23.99 -11.43 2.86
CA ILE A 146 22.76 -12.20 3.02
C ILE A 146 21.57 -11.26 2.88
N VAL A 147 20.66 -11.63 1.98
CA VAL A 147 19.40 -10.91 1.76
C VAL A 147 18.51 -11.12 2.97
N THR A 148 17.97 -10.03 3.50
CA THR A 148 17.09 -10.02 4.68
C THR A 148 15.91 -9.11 4.42
N GLU A 149 14.97 -9.06 5.37
CA GLU A 149 13.75 -8.24 5.27
C GLU A 149 14.02 -6.74 5.40
N TYR A 150 15.25 -6.40 5.78
CA TYR A 150 15.76 -5.05 5.90
C TYR A 150 16.13 -4.49 4.54
N MET A 151 15.49 -3.38 4.18
CA MET A 151 15.55 -2.83 2.83
C MET A 151 16.79 -1.98 2.54
N GLY A 152 17.64 -1.64 3.50
CA GLY A 152 18.76 -0.71 3.32
C GLY A 152 18.34 0.77 3.21
N ILE A 153 17.07 1.07 3.46
CA ILE A 153 16.48 2.42 3.39
C ILE A 153 15.88 2.73 4.76
N ARG A 154 15.92 4.00 5.18
CA ARG A 154 15.32 4.45 6.46
C ARG A 154 13.79 4.41 6.39
N ASN A 155 13.14 4.15 7.53
CA ASN A 155 11.68 4.15 7.65
C ASN A 155 11.05 5.47 7.19
N GLU A 156 11.63 6.62 7.53
CA GLU A 156 11.18 7.93 7.03
C GLU A 156 11.11 7.98 5.49
N SER A 157 12.19 7.61 4.81
CA SER A 157 12.23 7.65 3.34
C SER A 157 11.30 6.61 2.73
N PHE A 158 11.21 5.43 3.35
CA PHE A 158 10.27 4.40 2.91
C PHE A 158 8.82 4.86 3.04
N MET A 159 8.45 5.52 4.14
CA MET A 159 7.12 6.09 4.37
C MET A 159 6.79 7.21 3.39
N LYS A 160 7.74 8.10 3.07
CA LYS A 160 7.55 9.12 2.03
C LYS A 160 7.26 8.48 0.65
N VAL A 161 8.00 7.43 0.28
CA VAL A 161 7.75 6.68 -0.98
C VAL A 161 6.41 5.95 -0.95
N ALA A 162 6.08 5.31 0.18
CA ALA A 162 4.81 4.62 0.36
C ALA A 162 3.63 5.60 0.24
N ALA A 163 3.71 6.78 0.86
CA ALA A 163 2.68 7.80 0.77
C ALA A 163 2.45 8.32 -0.66
N VAL A 164 3.52 8.54 -1.42
CA VAL A 164 3.41 8.88 -2.85
C VAL A 164 2.78 7.74 -3.66
N GLY A 165 3.13 6.49 -3.33
CA GLY A 165 2.54 5.29 -3.93
C GLY A 165 1.04 5.17 -3.65
N THR A 166 0.63 5.29 -2.39
CA THR A 166 -0.79 5.27 -1.97
C THR A 166 -1.56 6.42 -2.62
N TRP A 167 -1.03 7.65 -2.62
CA TRP A 167 -1.63 8.77 -3.36
C TRP A 167 -1.88 8.43 -4.83
N MET A 168 -0.90 7.84 -5.52
CA MET A 168 -1.04 7.50 -6.93
C MET A 168 -2.11 6.42 -7.14
N GLY A 169 -2.15 5.41 -6.27
CA GLY A 169 -3.20 4.38 -6.28
C GLY A 169 -4.60 4.93 -6.03
N ASP A 170 -4.75 5.77 -5.00
CA ASP A 170 -6.01 6.43 -4.63
C ASP A 170 -6.48 7.37 -5.73
N PHE A 171 -5.57 8.18 -6.29
CA PHE A 171 -5.87 9.08 -7.37
C PHE A 171 -6.42 8.32 -8.57
N VAL A 172 -5.72 7.26 -9.00
CA VAL A 172 -6.16 6.44 -10.13
C VAL A 172 -7.51 5.79 -9.82
N THR A 173 -7.73 5.31 -8.60
CA THR A 173 -9.00 4.72 -8.15
C THR A 173 -10.14 5.74 -8.17
N ALA A 174 -9.96 6.92 -7.59
CA ALA A 174 -10.97 7.98 -7.56
C ALA A 174 -11.31 8.49 -8.96
N TRP A 175 -10.29 8.66 -9.82
CA TRP A 175 -10.50 9.06 -11.20
C TRP A 175 -11.13 7.97 -12.04
N MET A 176 -10.82 6.71 -11.78
CA MET A 176 -11.49 5.58 -12.42
C MET A 176 -12.97 5.53 -12.05
N VAL A 177 -13.32 5.68 -10.76
CA VAL A 177 -14.72 5.74 -10.31
C VAL A 177 -15.43 6.91 -11.00
N THR A 178 -14.80 8.08 -11.01
CA THR A 178 -15.33 9.28 -11.68
C THR A 178 -15.57 9.08 -13.16
N ASP A 179 -14.57 8.52 -13.84
CA ASP A 179 -14.61 8.27 -15.26
C ASP A 179 -15.70 7.25 -15.64
N MET A 180 -15.84 6.21 -14.83
CA MET A 180 -16.90 5.22 -14.98
C MET A 180 -18.28 5.85 -14.74
N MET A 181 -18.45 6.71 -13.72
CA MET A 181 -19.73 7.40 -13.47
C MET A 181 -20.12 8.33 -14.63
N LEU A 182 -19.14 9.03 -15.21
CA LEU A 182 -19.38 9.96 -16.30
C LEU A 182 -19.70 9.23 -17.62
N GLN A 183 -19.10 8.07 -17.85
CA GLN A 183 -19.34 7.25 -19.04
C GLN A 183 -20.66 6.47 -18.97
N HIS A 184 -20.95 5.85 -17.82
CA HIS A 184 -22.00 4.84 -17.69
C HIS A 184 -23.42 5.41 -17.78
N GLN A 185 -24.41 4.59 -18.13
CA GLN A 185 -25.77 5.02 -18.50
C GLN A 185 -26.83 4.82 -17.39
N ASN A 186 -26.50 4.12 -16.29
CA ASN A 186 -27.48 3.75 -15.25
C ASN A 186 -28.16 4.94 -14.55
N TYR A 187 -27.53 6.12 -14.57
CA TYR A 187 -28.07 7.36 -13.98
C TYR A 187 -28.17 8.46 -15.04
N PRO A 188 -29.19 8.43 -15.91
CA PRO A 188 -29.31 9.36 -17.04
C PRO A 188 -29.51 10.81 -16.61
N GLU A 189 -30.17 11.02 -15.46
CA GLU A 189 -30.47 12.36 -14.94
C GLU A 189 -29.28 13.02 -14.24
N TRP A 190 -28.27 12.24 -13.85
CA TRP A 190 -27.14 12.75 -13.09
C TRP A 190 -26.09 13.40 -14.01
N GLY A 191 -25.69 14.63 -13.67
CA GLY A 191 -24.50 15.29 -14.22
C GLY A 191 -24.50 15.53 -15.73
N LYS A 192 -25.66 15.75 -16.36
CA LYS A 192 -25.81 15.85 -17.84
C LYS A 192 -24.76 16.74 -18.51
N ALA A 193 -24.59 17.97 -18.03
CA ALA A 193 -23.62 18.92 -18.59
C ALA A 193 -22.16 18.42 -18.50
N VAL A 194 -21.77 17.90 -17.33
CA VAL A 194 -20.42 17.37 -17.08
C VAL A 194 -20.16 16.15 -17.96
N ARG A 195 -21.15 15.27 -18.12
CA ARG A 195 -21.05 14.08 -18.97
C ARG A 195 -20.91 14.43 -20.44
N THR A 196 -21.68 15.39 -20.93
CA THR A 196 -21.57 15.89 -22.31
C THR A 196 -20.18 16.47 -22.56
N PHE A 197 -19.64 17.24 -21.61
CA PHE A 197 -18.28 17.77 -21.70
C PHE A 197 -17.21 16.66 -21.66
N TRP A 198 -17.38 15.68 -20.78
CA TRP A 198 -16.43 14.57 -20.59
C TRP A 198 -16.32 13.65 -21.81
N LYS A 199 -17.47 13.36 -22.42
CA LYS A 199 -17.57 12.51 -23.63
C LYS A 199 -17.18 13.24 -24.91
N ARG A 200 -16.96 14.56 -24.86
CA ARG A 200 -16.63 15.37 -26.04
C ARG A 200 -15.14 15.30 -26.36
N GLY A 201 -14.82 14.74 -27.52
CA GLY A 201 -13.45 14.70 -28.06
C GLY A 201 -12.47 14.04 -27.09
N ASN A 202 -11.30 14.65 -26.92
CA ASN A 202 -10.21 14.13 -26.08
C ASN A 202 -10.16 14.76 -24.68
N ASN A 203 -11.22 15.49 -24.27
CA ASN A 203 -11.25 16.22 -23.01
C ASN A 203 -10.91 15.33 -21.80
N ARG A 204 -11.46 14.12 -21.77
CA ARG A 204 -11.18 13.10 -20.76
C ARG A 204 -9.69 12.79 -20.61
N ILE A 205 -9.01 12.52 -21.72
CA ILE A 205 -7.59 12.11 -21.72
C ILE A 205 -6.73 13.29 -21.27
N VAL A 206 -6.97 14.48 -21.83
CA VAL A 206 -6.22 15.69 -21.49
C VAL A 206 -6.41 16.05 -20.01
N LEU A 207 -7.64 15.99 -19.49
CA LEU A 207 -7.92 16.27 -18.08
C LEU A 207 -7.29 15.24 -17.15
N PHE A 208 -7.40 13.95 -17.47
CA PHE A 208 -6.78 12.91 -16.65
C PHE A 208 -5.27 13.13 -16.50
N TRP A 209 -4.55 13.31 -17.61
CA TRP A 209 -3.09 13.48 -17.56
C TRP A 209 -2.65 14.82 -16.98
N SER A 210 -3.34 15.91 -17.31
CA SER A 210 -3.01 17.24 -16.74
C SER A 210 -3.24 17.29 -15.23
N VAL A 211 -4.35 16.73 -14.74
CA VAL A 211 -4.65 16.69 -13.31
C VAL A 211 -3.74 15.70 -12.57
N LEU A 212 -3.46 14.54 -13.15
CA LEU A 212 -2.51 13.57 -12.59
C LEU A 212 -1.13 14.20 -12.40
N ILE A 213 -0.57 14.81 -13.44
CA ILE A 213 0.78 15.39 -13.39
C ILE A 213 0.83 16.56 -12.42
N SER A 214 -0.16 17.47 -12.47
CA SER A 214 -0.17 18.65 -11.60
C SER A 214 -0.36 18.29 -10.12
N LEU A 215 -1.36 17.48 -9.78
CA LEU A 215 -1.60 17.10 -8.38
C LEU A 215 -0.49 16.19 -7.84
N THR A 216 0.03 15.25 -8.64
CA THR A 216 1.16 14.42 -8.20
C THR A 216 2.40 15.27 -7.94
N SER A 217 2.65 16.29 -8.76
CA SER A 217 3.74 17.23 -8.54
C SER A 217 3.56 18.00 -7.23
N VAL A 218 2.34 18.48 -6.93
CA VAL A 218 2.02 19.13 -5.65
C VAL A 218 2.21 18.18 -4.47
N VAL A 219 1.70 16.95 -4.55
CA VAL A 219 1.80 15.97 -3.48
C VAL A 219 3.25 15.56 -3.21
N VAL A 220 4.03 15.28 -4.25
CA VAL A 220 5.45 14.97 -4.13
C VAL A 220 6.22 16.15 -3.50
N LEU A 221 5.91 17.39 -3.88
CA LEU A 221 6.52 18.57 -3.26
C LEU A 221 6.13 18.69 -1.78
N VAL A 222 4.85 18.52 -1.43
CA VAL A 222 4.38 18.61 -0.04
C VAL A 222 5.05 17.54 0.83
N ILE A 223 5.13 16.28 0.35
CA ILE A 223 5.73 15.16 1.10
C ILE A 223 7.26 15.27 1.17
N SER A 224 7.92 15.76 0.12
CA SER A 224 9.39 15.77 0.06
C SER A 224 10.01 16.97 0.75
N THR A 225 9.33 18.13 0.74
CA THR A 225 9.91 19.39 1.23
C THR A 225 9.60 19.64 2.72
N ASP A 226 8.86 18.72 3.36
CA ASP A 226 8.34 18.86 4.73
C ASP A 226 7.71 20.26 4.98
N TRP A 227 7.17 20.88 3.91
CA TRP A 227 6.76 22.29 3.89
C TRP A 227 5.57 22.53 4.84
N ILE A 228 4.73 21.51 4.98
CA ILE A 228 3.70 21.44 6.00
C ILE A 228 4.27 20.57 7.12
N SER A 229 4.62 21.21 8.24
CA SER A 229 4.88 20.49 9.48
C SER A 229 3.55 19.92 9.97
N TRP A 230 3.28 18.67 9.61
CA TRP A 230 2.05 17.96 9.96
C TRP A 230 1.79 17.99 11.48
N ASP A 231 2.85 17.91 12.29
CA ASP A 231 2.81 18.09 13.75
C ASP A 231 2.16 19.41 14.19
N ASN A 232 2.42 20.52 13.50
CA ASN A 232 1.83 21.81 13.84
C ASN A 232 0.41 21.95 13.30
N LEU A 233 0.10 21.33 12.16
CA LEU A 233 -1.24 21.35 11.56
C LEU A 233 -2.22 20.51 12.40
N ASN A 234 -1.73 19.44 13.03
CA ASN A 234 -2.53 18.53 13.83
C ASN A 234 -2.68 18.95 15.30
N ARG A 235 -2.11 20.10 15.71
CA ARG A 235 -2.34 20.68 17.05
C ARG A 235 -3.81 21.07 17.25
N GLY A 236 -4.61 20.11 17.71
CA GLY A 236 -5.98 20.31 18.18
C GLY A 236 -7.09 19.85 17.23
N PHE A 237 -6.81 19.22 16.09
CA PHE A 237 -7.86 18.72 15.19
C PHE A 237 -8.37 17.33 15.59
N LEU A 238 -7.49 16.40 15.96
CA LEU A 238 -7.81 15.07 16.49
C LEU A 238 -6.74 14.65 17.53
N PRO A 239 -7.11 14.12 18.71
CA PRO A 239 -6.15 13.53 19.65
C PRO A 239 -5.61 12.21 19.07
N SER A 240 -4.31 12.15 18.78
CA SER A 240 -3.64 11.00 18.15
C SER A 240 -3.15 9.97 19.18
N ASP A 241 -4.09 9.23 19.77
CA ASP A 241 -3.79 8.01 20.53
C ASP A 241 -3.62 6.82 19.57
N GLU A 242 -2.98 5.75 20.03
CA GLU A 242 -2.88 4.48 19.27
C GLU A 242 -4.27 4.01 18.78
N VAL A 243 -5.31 4.20 19.60
CA VAL A 243 -6.69 3.86 19.28
C VAL A 243 -7.26 4.72 18.14
N SER A 244 -7.00 6.03 18.12
CA SER A 244 -7.53 6.90 17.06
C SER A 244 -6.83 6.65 15.73
N ARG A 245 -5.51 6.41 15.74
CA ARG A 245 -4.77 5.98 14.53
C ARG A 245 -5.26 4.64 14.00
N ALA A 246 -5.45 3.65 14.88
CA ALA A 246 -5.99 2.35 14.51
C ALA A 246 -7.43 2.44 13.99
N PHE A 247 -8.26 3.31 14.58
CA PHE A 247 -9.62 3.56 14.10
C PHE A 247 -9.63 4.21 12.73
N LEU A 248 -8.78 5.23 12.51
CA LEU A 248 -8.64 5.92 11.23
C LEU A 248 -8.15 4.96 10.13
N ALA A 249 -7.13 4.15 10.41
CA ALA A 249 -6.66 3.12 9.49
C ALA A 249 -7.75 2.05 9.20
N SER A 250 -8.54 1.67 10.21
CA SER A 250 -9.67 0.75 10.02
C SER A 250 -10.74 1.35 9.12
N PHE A 251 -10.99 2.66 9.25
CA PHE A 251 -11.97 3.38 8.45
C PHE A 251 -11.57 3.43 6.98
N ILE A 252 -10.30 3.70 6.70
CA ILE A 252 -9.74 3.66 5.34
C ILE A 252 -9.91 2.26 4.74
N LEU A 253 -9.51 1.22 5.45
CA LEU A 253 -9.62 -0.17 4.99
C LEU A 253 -11.08 -0.53 4.64
N VAL A 254 -12.04 -0.09 5.47
CA VAL A 254 -13.47 -0.29 5.21
C VAL A 254 -13.92 0.49 3.98
N PHE A 255 -13.46 1.73 3.80
CA PHE A 255 -13.83 2.54 2.65
C PHE A 255 -13.26 2.00 1.34
N ASP A 256 -12.02 1.50 1.33
CA ASP A 256 -11.45 0.78 0.20
C ASP A 256 -12.29 -0.44 -0.18
N LEU A 257 -12.71 -1.22 0.82
CA LEU A 257 -13.61 -2.33 0.60
C LEU A 257 -14.97 -1.87 0.06
N LEU A 258 -15.49 -0.73 0.55
CA LEU A 258 -16.73 -0.14 0.04
C LEU A 258 -16.60 0.29 -1.43
N ILE A 259 -15.45 0.81 -1.87
CA ILE A 259 -15.23 1.14 -3.29
C ILE A 259 -15.43 -0.10 -4.17
N VAL A 260 -14.91 -1.25 -3.73
CA VAL A 260 -15.06 -2.53 -4.43
C VAL A 260 -16.50 -3.04 -4.37
N MET A 261 -17.14 -2.98 -3.19
CA MET A 261 -18.51 -3.47 -2.98
C MET A 261 -19.58 -2.62 -3.68
N GLN A 262 -19.36 -1.31 -3.82
CA GLN A 262 -20.27 -0.39 -4.52
C GLN A 262 -20.20 -0.55 -6.03
N ASP A 263 -19.33 -1.41 -6.54
CA ASP A 263 -19.26 -1.62 -7.97
C ASP A 263 -20.39 -2.51 -8.51
N TRP A 264 -20.83 -2.22 -9.74
CA TRP A 264 -22.00 -2.87 -10.33
C TRP A 264 -21.78 -4.35 -10.64
N GLU A 265 -20.52 -4.76 -10.85
CA GLU A 265 -20.16 -6.12 -11.26
C GLU A 265 -19.56 -6.97 -10.14
N PHE A 266 -19.35 -6.39 -8.96
CA PHE A 266 -18.94 -7.16 -7.80
C PHE A 266 -20.04 -8.19 -7.44
N PRO A 267 -19.71 -9.46 -7.11
CA PRO A 267 -18.39 -10.12 -7.05
C PRO A 267 -17.99 -10.87 -8.33
N HIS A 268 -18.75 -10.74 -9.42
CA HIS A 268 -18.62 -11.60 -10.60
C HIS A 268 -17.56 -11.11 -11.59
N PHE A 269 -17.40 -9.80 -11.78
CA PHE A 269 -16.39 -9.18 -12.65
C PHE A 269 -16.39 -9.69 -14.11
N MET A 270 -17.53 -10.20 -14.57
CA MET A 270 -17.69 -10.90 -15.87
C MET A 270 -18.21 -10.00 -17.00
N GLY A 271 -18.65 -8.77 -16.71
CA GLY A 271 -19.32 -7.97 -17.72
C GLY A 271 -18.34 -7.39 -18.73
N ASP A 272 -18.77 -7.16 -19.96
CA ASP A 272 -18.12 -6.27 -20.90
C ASP A 272 -18.70 -4.86 -20.69
N LEU A 273 -18.25 -4.13 -19.66
CA LEU A 273 -18.45 -2.68 -19.70
C LEU A 273 -17.43 -2.18 -20.71
N ASP A 274 -17.92 -1.77 -21.88
CA ASP A 274 -17.19 -1.01 -22.90
C ASP A 274 -16.82 0.40 -22.38
N VAL A 275 -16.14 0.46 -21.24
CA VAL A 275 -15.60 1.68 -20.64
C VAL A 275 -14.12 1.68 -20.95
N ASN A 276 -13.64 2.69 -21.68
CA ASN A 276 -12.21 2.74 -21.98
C ASN A 276 -11.43 2.90 -20.67
N LEU A 277 -10.16 2.53 -20.69
CA LEU A 277 -9.25 2.74 -19.56
C LEU A 277 -9.09 4.23 -19.22
N PRO A 278 -9.01 4.61 -17.92
CA PRO A 278 -8.73 5.99 -17.53
C PRO A 278 -7.49 6.53 -18.23
N GLY A 279 -7.60 7.70 -18.87
CA GLY A 279 -6.49 8.33 -19.58
C GLY A 279 -6.09 7.66 -20.91
N MET A 280 -6.80 6.63 -21.36
CA MET A 280 -6.48 5.87 -22.57
C MET A 280 -7.67 5.81 -23.55
N PRO A 281 -7.41 5.71 -24.87
CA PRO A 281 -8.47 5.56 -25.87
C PRO A 281 -9.01 4.13 -25.99
N THR A 282 -8.37 3.13 -25.37
CA THR A 282 -8.69 1.70 -25.53
C THR A 282 -9.30 1.08 -24.26
N THR A 283 -10.13 0.06 -24.43
CA THR A 283 -10.73 -0.75 -23.35
C THR A 283 -9.82 -1.88 -22.86
N GLN A 284 -8.83 -2.28 -23.68
CA GLN A 284 -7.94 -3.40 -23.42
C GLN A 284 -6.52 -3.09 -23.92
N ILE A 285 -5.51 -3.60 -23.19
CA ILE A 285 -4.11 -3.59 -23.63
C ILE A 285 -3.75 -5.04 -23.98
N LYS A 286 -3.49 -5.29 -25.27
CA LYS A 286 -3.05 -6.61 -25.77
C LYS A 286 -1.55 -6.53 -26.03
N LEU A 287 -0.75 -7.08 -25.13
CA LEU A 287 0.70 -7.19 -25.33
C LEU A 287 1.01 -8.54 -25.98
N LYS A 288 1.56 -8.50 -27.20
CA LYS A 288 2.05 -9.68 -27.91
C LYS A 288 3.54 -9.83 -27.62
N LEU A 289 3.94 -10.91 -26.96
CA LEU A 289 5.35 -11.21 -26.73
C LEU A 289 5.96 -11.93 -27.94
N PRO A 290 7.22 -11.63 -28.32
CA PRO A 290 7.89 -12.32 -29.40
C PRO A 290 8.09 -13.81 -29.04
N VAL A 291 7.58 -14.70 -29.91
CA VAL A 291 7.46 -16.13 -29.65
C VAL A 291 8.82 -16.83 -29.74
N CYS A 292 9.24 -17.48 -28.66
CA CYS A 292 10.26 -18.53 -28.73
C CYS A 292 9.56 -19.85 -29.16
N LYS A 293 9.42 -20.08 -30.47
CA LYS A 293 8.65 -21.20 -31.08
C LYS A 293 9.06 -22.61 -30.60
N ARG A 294 10.19 -22.73 -29.91
CA ARG A 294 10.72 -24.00 -29.38
C ARG A 294 10.16 -24.38 -28.02
N ILE A 295 9.58 -23.44 -27.27
CA ILE A 295 9.14 -23.64 -25.87
C ILE A 295 7.61 -23.50 -25.72
N PHE A 296 6.97 -22.61 -26.48
CA PHE A 296 5.51 -22.40 -26.41
C PHE A 296 4.84 -22.77 -27.74
N LYS A 297 3.90 -23.73 -27.69
CA LYS A 297 3.12 -24.23 -28.84
C LYS A 297 2.00 -23.29 -29.27
N GLU A 298 1.57 -22.38 -28.40
CA GLU A 298 0.49 -21.42 -28.65
C GLU A 298 1.01 -19.99 -28.52
N GLU A 299 0.42 -19.06 -29.29
CA GLU A 299 0.78 -17.63 -29.22
C GLU A 299 0.48 -17.08 -27.83
N TYR A 300 1.51 -16.54 -27.17
CA TYR A 300 1.38 -15.97 -25.84
C TYR A 300 0.79 -14.56 -25.92
N HIS A 301 -0.53 -14.45 -25.82
CA HIS A 301 -1.22 -13.18 -25.70
C HIS A 301 -1.35 -12.83 -24.21
N ILE A 302 -0.83 -11.66 -23.81
CA ILE A 302 -1.15 -11.08 -22.51
C ILE A 302 -2.33 -10.14 -22.74
N HIS A 303 -3.51 -10.59 -22.31
CA HIS A 303 -4.74 -9.81 -22.34
C HIS A 303 -4.91 -9.09 -21.00
N ILE A 304 -4.52 -7.81 -20.94
CA ILE A 304 -4.85 -6.95 -19.82
C ILE A 304 -6.19 -6.29 -20.15
N THR A 305 -7.26 -6.83 -19.58
CA THR A 305 -8.56 -6.15 -19.64
C THR A 305 -8.52 -4.93 -18.74
N GLY A 306 -9.10 -3.82 -19.21
CA GLY A 306 -8.99 -2.56 -18.48
C GLY A 306 -9.55 -2.60 -17.05
N LYS A 307 -10.57 -3.45 -16.84
CA LYS A 307 -11.16 -3.70 -15.53
C LYS A 307 -10.21 -4.39 -14.56
N TRP A 308 -9.50 -5.42 -15.01
CA TRP A 308 -8.57 -6.12 -14.14
C TRP A 308 -7.32 -5.32 -13.83
N PHE A 309 -6.92 -4.43 -14.73
CA PHE A 309 -5.91 -3.43 -14.42
C PHE A 309 -6.37 -2.52 -13.28
N ASN A 310 -7.58 -2.00 -13.41
CA ASN A 310 -8.24 -1.14 -12.43
C ASN A 310 -8.42 -1.82 -11.05
N TYR A 311 -9.04 -3.00 -10.98
CA TYR A 311 -9.16 -3.75 -9.72
C TYR A 311 -7.81 -4.21 -9.19
N GLY A 312 -6.84 -4.48 -10.06
CA GLY A 312 -5.48 -4.81 -9.66
C GLY A 312 -4.83 -3.67 -8.88
N ILE A 313 -5.04 -2.42 -9.30
CA ILE A 313 -4.57 -1.23 -8.57
C ILE A 313 -5.29 -1.13 -7.22
N ILE A 314 -6.62 -1.23 -7.19
CA ILE A 314 -7.39 -1.15 -5.94
C ILE A 314 -6.97 -2.24 -4.96
N PHE A 315 -6.76 -3.47 -5.43
CA PHE A 315 -6.33 -4.58 -4.59
C PHE A 315 -4.90 -4.38 -4.07
N LEU A 316 -4.03 -3.76 -4.85
CA LEU A 316 -2.68 -3.39 -4.39
C LEU A 316 -2.74 -2.33 -3.30
N VAL A 317 -3.54 -1.27 -3.48
CA VAL A 317 -3.79 -0.23 -2.46
C VAL A 317 -4.34 -0.85 -1.18
N LEU A 318 -5.37 -1.70 -1.30
CA LEU A 318 -5.96 -2.40 -0.16
C LEU A 318 -4.94 -3.23 0.63
N ILE A 319 -3.97 -3.87 -0.04
CA ILE A 319 -2.89 -4.62 0.64
C ILE A 319 -1.94 -3.67 1.37
N LEU A 320 -1.60 -2.53 0.78
CA LEU A 320 -0.77 -1.51 1.44
C LEU A 320 -1.48 -0.93 2.66
N ASP A 321 -2.77 -0.63 2.55
CA ASP A 321 -3.58 -0.08 3.65
C ASP A 321 -3.81 -1.13 4.73
N LEU A 322 -3.95 -2.41 4.38
CA LEU A 322 -3.97 -3.51 5.35
C LEU A 322 -2.63 -3.63 6.10
N ASN A 323 -1.51 -3.42 5.42
CA ASN A 323 -0.19 -3.41 6.06
C ASN A 323 -0.03 -2.19 6.98
N MET A 324 -0.50 -1.02 6.57
CA MET A 324 -0.53 0.17 7.42
C MET A 324 -1.42 -0.04 8.65
N TRP A 325 -2.62 -0.59 8.47
CA TRP A 325 -3.54 -0.94 9.55
C TRP A 325 -2.93 -1.91 10.56
N LYS A 326 -2.27 -2.97 10.07
CA LYS A 326 -1.53 -3.91 10.91
C LYS A 326 -0.45 -3.18 11.72
N ASN A 327 0.32 -2.30 11.08
CA ASN A 327 1.39 -1.56 11.74
C ASN A 327 0.86 -0.61 12.82
N GLN A 328 -0.31 -0.01 12.63
CA GLN A 328 -0.93 0.86 13.63
C GLN A 328 -1.49 0.09 14.84
N ILE A 329 -2.03 -1.12 14.64
CA ILE A 329 -2.57 -1.96 15.74
C ILE A 329 -1.48 -2.64 16.56
N PHE A 330 -0.40 -3.07 15.91
CA PHE A 330 0.72 -3.76 16.57
C PHE A 330 1.92 -2.85 16.71
N TYR A 331 1.68 -1.55 16.93
CA TYR A 331 2.73 -0.56 17.00
C TYR A 331 3.55 -0.72 18.29
N LYS A 332 4.87 -0.86 18.14
CA LYS A 332 5.81 -0.96 19.24
C LYS A 332 6.90 0.08 19.07
N PRO A 333 6.97 1.14 19.91
CA PRO A 333 7.94 2.21 19.77
C PRO A 333 9.39 1.72 19.65
N TYR A 334 9.78 0.71 20.43
CA TYR A 334 11.17 0.22 20.45
C TYR A 334 11.62 -0.32 19.09
N GLU A 335 10.73 -0.94 18.30
CA GLU A 335 11.06 -1.52 16.98
C GLU A 335 11.40 -0.42 15.96
N TYR A 336 10.89 0.79 16.20
CA TYR A 336 11.10 1.97 15.36
C TYR A 336 12.15 2.93 15.93
N GLY A 337 12.89 2.52 16.96
CA GLY A 337 13.88 3.39 17.61
C GLY A 337 13.23 4.57 18.34
N GLN A 338 12.03 4.36 18.86
CA GLN A 338 11.20 5.34 19.54
C GLN A 338 10.89 4.90 20.99
N TYR A 339 10.62 5.85 21.87
CA TYR A 339 10.27 5.58 23.26
C TYR A 339 9.14 6.46 23.78
N VAL A 340 8.43 5.95 24.78
CA VAL A 340 7.33 6.68 25.42
C VAL A 340 7.87 7.48 26.60
N GLY A 341 7.64 8.79 26.58
CA GLY A 341 7.98 9.71 27.66
C GLY A 341 6.76 10.19 28.46
N PRO A 342 6.92 11.21 29.31
CA PRO A 342 5.87 11.70 30.20
C PRO A 342 4.67 12.21 29.40
N GLY A 343 3.48 11.79 29.82
CA GLY A 343 2.22 12.11 29.12
C GLY A 343 1.98 11.27 27.87
N GLU A 344 2.50 10.04 27.81
CA GLU A 344 2.33 9.06 26.72
C GLU A 344 2.82 9.56 25.34
N LYS A 345 3.71 10.56 25.34
CA LYS A 345 4.30 11.12 24.12
C LYS A 345 5.38 10.24 23.55
N ILE A 346 5.41 10.13 22.23
CA ILE A 346 6.41 9.35 21.51
C ILE A 346 7.61 10.25 21.19
N TYR A 347 8.80 9.81 21.57
CA TYR A 347 10.06 10.48 21.26
C TYR A 347 10.86 9.62 20.28
N THR A 348 11.38 10.24 19.22
CA THR A 348 12.21 9.56 18.22
C THR A 348 13.67 9.85 18.44
N VAL A 349 14.50 8.82 18.30
CA VAL A 349 15.96 8.95 18.39
C VAL A 349 16.50 9.37 17.02
N GLU A 350 17.10 10.55 16.94
CA GLU A 350 17.56 11.12 15.66
C GLU A 350 18.92 10.55 15.20
N ASP A 351 19.87 10.31 16.12
CA ASP A 351 21.20 9.82 15.74
C ASP A 351 21.19 8.31 15.41
N PRO A 352 21.41 7.93 14.13
CA PRO A 352 21.39 6.54 13.69
C PRO A 352 22.54 5.70 14.26
N ASN A 353 23.63 6.33 14.71
CA ASN A 353 24.77 5.59 15.27
C ASN A 353 24.44 5.01 16.62
N THR A 354 23.75 5.79 17.46
CA THR A 354 23.22 5.32 18.73
C THR A 354 22.22 4.16 18.55
N LEU A 355 21.38 4.20 17.50
CA LEU A 355 20.39 3.14 17.21
C LEU A 355 20.97 1.75 16.92
N LYS A 356 22.25 1.63 16.55
CA LYS A 356 22.88 0.33 16.23
C LYS A 356 23.20 -0.54 17.44
N GLU A 357 23.32 0.06 18.62
CA GLU A 357 23.82 -0.60 19.83
C GLU A 357 22.77 -0.71 20.94
N PHE A 358 21.53 -0.27 20.69
CA PHE A 358 20.49 -0.23 21.72
C PHE A 358 19.72 -1.54 21.88
N ASN A 359 19.16 -1.67 23.08
CA ASN A 359 18.28 -2.74 23.50
C ASN A 359 16.98 -2.12 24.05
N GLU A 360 15.93 -2.92 24.25
CA GLU A 360 14.62 -2.45 24.74
C GLU A 360 14.73 -1.65 26.06
N THR A 361 15.67 -2.04 26.92
CA THR A 361 15.91 -1.39 28.23
C THR A 361 16.56 -0.01 28.11
N THR A 362 17.41 0.21 27.09
CA THR A 362 18.13 1.48 26.88
C THR A 362 17.30 2.49 26.08
N LEU A 363 16.28 2.01 25.38
CA LEU A 363 15.26 2.81 24.68
C LEU A 363 14.04 3.08 25.57
N SER A 364 14.29 3.39 26.85
CA SER A 364 13.27 3.78 27.83
C SER A 364 13.50 5.21 28.33
N TRP A 365 12.42 5.90 28.70
CA TRP A 365 12.49 7.26 29.26
C TRP A 365 13.38 7.34 30.49
N GLU A 366 13.24 6.39 31.41
CA GLU A 366 13.98 6.34 32.68
C GLU A 366 15.49 6.18 32.44
N TRP A 367 15.87 5.31 31.51
CA TRP A 367 17.27 5.10 31.18
C TRP A 367 17.88 6.33 30.51
N ARG A 368 17.18 6.95 29.55
CA ARG A 368 17.68 8.10 28.79
C ARG A 368 17.78 9.40 29.59
N CYS A 369 16.96 9.55 30.62
CA CYS A 369 17.06 10.68 31.55
C CYS A 369 18.21 10.52 32.54
N THR A 370 18.59 9.28 32.87
CA THR A 370 19.58 8.99 33.92
C THR A 370 21.00 8.83 33.36
N ASN A 371 21.13 8.37 32.11
CA ASN A 371 22.42 8.09 31.47
C ASN A 371 22.89 9.27 30.61
N TYR A 372 24.20 9.51 30.66
CA TYR A 372 24.87 10.60 29.95
C TYR A 372 25.71 10.06 28.81
N ASP A 373 25.72 10.77 27.69
CA ASP A 373 26.67 10.50 26.62
C ASP A 373 28.05 11.00 27.02
N VAL A 374 29.03 10.08 27.03
CA VAL A 374 30.43 10.35 27.42
C VAL A 374 31.08 11.40 26.51
N LYS A 375 30.61 11.53 25.25
CA LYS A 375 31.18 12.49 24.29
C LYS A 375 30.66 13.91 24.47
N THR A 376 29.42 14.08 24.90
CA THR A 376 28.76 15.40 24.98
C THR A 376 28.48 15.86 26.42
N ASN A 377 28.66 14.97 27.40
CA ASN A 377 28.41 15.21 28.83
C ASN A 377 26.99 15.71 29.13
N ARG A 378 26.03 15.33 28.26
CA ARG A 378 24.59 15.63 28.38
C ARG A 378 23.82 14.32 28.46
N THR A 379 22.63 14.35 29.06
CA THR A 379 21.75 13.19 29.09
C THR A 379 21.28 12.83 27.68
N PHE A 380 21.07 11.54 27.41
CA PHE A 380 20.58 11.06 26.11
C PHE A 380 19.18 11.60 25.75
N TYR A 381 18.47 12.18 26.71
CA TYR A 381 17.26 12.98 26.50
C TYR A 381 17.52 14.28 25.71
N PHE A 382 18.55 15.05 26.07
CA PHE A 382 18.74 16.42 25.58
C PHE A 382 19.35 16.54 24.18
N TRP A 383 20.03 15.50 23.71
CA TRP A 383 20.79 15.55 22.45
C TRP A 383 20.11 14.85 21.28
N ASN A 384 19.21 13.90 21.54
CA ASN A 384 18.80 12.91 20.54
C ASN A 384 17.29 12.77 20.34
N ALA A 385 16.48 13.63 20.95
CA ALA A 385 15.03 13.50 20.89
C ALA A 385 14.39 14.77 20.33
N SER A 386 13.95 14.71 19.07
CA SER A 386 12.88 15.60 18.63
C SER A 386 11.62 15.23 19.40
N ASN A 387 11.01 16.25 19.99
CA ASN A 387 9.70 16.12 20.61
C ASN A 387 8.69 15.97 19.46
N ILE A 388 8.35 14.74 19.08
CA ILE A 388 7.14 14.51 18.28
C ILE A 388 5.99 14.74 19.25
N GLN A 389 5.41 15.93 19.14
CA GLN A 389 4.44 16.41 20.12
C GLN A 389 3.05 15.83 19.79
N THR A 390 2.90 14.50 19.89
CA THR A 390 1.57 13.88 19.99
C THR A 390 1.03 14.15 21.39
N ALA A 391 0.43 15.32 21.58
CA ALA A 391 -0.21 15.67 22.83
C ALA A 391 -1.66 15.15 22.84
N PHE A 392 -2.02 14.23 23.76
CA PHE A 392 -3.02 14.50 24.79
C PHE A 392 -3.09 13.43 25.90
N VAL A 393 -3.79 13.84 26.95
CA VAL A 393 -3.87 13.26 28.30
C VAL A 393 -4.97 12.20 28.37
N PHE A 394 -4.64 11.01 28.86
CA PHE A 394 -5.62 10.02 29.32
C PHE A 394 -6.48 10.63 30.46
N LEU A 395 -7.79 10.70 30.26
CA LEU A 395 -8.72 10.69 31.38
C LEU A 395 -8.69 9.27 31.96
N ASP A 396 -8.15 9.19 33.17
CA ASP A 396 -7.96 7.99 33.97
C ASP A 396 -9.22 7.10 34.02
N LEU A 397 -9.27 6.09 33.13
CA LEU A 397 -10.24 5.00 33.18
C LEU A 397 -9.64 3.74 33.85
N LYS A 398 -8.59 3.88 34.67
CA LYS A 398 -8.13 2.80 35.58
C LYS A 398 -8.98 2.70 36.86
N GLN A 399 -10.15 3.34 36.94
CA GLN A 399 -11.06 3.24 38.09
C GLN A 399 -12.27 2.31 37.97
N TYR A 400 -12.46 1.57 36.86
CA TYR A 400 -13.42 0.46 36.86
C TYR A 400 -12.73 -0.89 36.97
N LYS A 401 -12.27 -1.18 38.20
CA LYS A 401 -12.14 -2.54 38.72
C LYS A 401 -13.42 -3.30 38.41
N TRP A 402 -13.35 -4.26 37.48
CA TRP A 402 -14.32 -5.34 37.38
C TRP A 402 -14.29 -6.16 38.67
N ARG A 403 -15.08 -5.72 39.65
CA ARG A 403 -15.43 -6.48 40.83
C ARG A 403 -16.55 -7.44 40.43
N VAL A 404 -16.20 -8.52 39.73
CA VAL A 404 -17.12 -9.67 39.57
C VAL A 404 -17.10 -10.43 40.88
N LYS A 405 -18.07 -10.12 41.75
CA LYS A 405 -18.57 -11.07 42.74
C LYS A 405 -19.39 -12.13 41.99
N ARG A 406 -18.92 -13.38 41.99
CA ARG A 406 -19.68 -14.55 42.44
C ARG A 406 -18.73 -15.70 42.65
#